data_AF-A0A2G7T5K4-F1
#
_entry.id   AF-A0A2G7T5K4-F1
#
_cell.length_a   1.000
_cell.length_b   1.000
_cell.length_c   1.000
_cell.angle_alpha   90.00
_cell.angle_beta   90.00
_cell.angle_gamma   90.00
#
_symmetry.space_group_name_H-M   'P 1'
#
loop_
_entity.id
_entity.type
_entity.pdbx_description
1 polymer ?
#
loop_
_entity_poly.entity_id
_entity_poly.type
_entity_poly.pdbx_seq_one_letter_code
_entity_poly.pdbx_strand_id
1 'polypeptide(L)'
;MSATVTWTGNTITSLGLKSGTYTWTWGTGADADRIVLNIENTAPLSPVGGVQRGDGSLRMQWTAPDDGGSPITGYTVTATAQAPATGGGSCTAAANATSCDVSGLTNGVTYAVSVRASNAMGDSPESPVINVAPGKLDPGQPLSLPNGSGTASVVIGGGQPGCSLNSLAIVGGAGIPSGAPAGASFPAGALNFRTANCQDDTLSVSITYSNPLPANVQLQKYGPASSGAQPSWFPAPNATLSPDRKTVTYTVKDNGPGDNNPTTGQIDDPFAPMLLAAPPAPGGAQGIPTLSDWGLIFMSSILAMLGISRMRRRQR
;
A
#
# COMPACT_ATOMS: atom_id res chain seq x y z
N MET A 1 22.16 3.66 -41.75
CA MET A 1 21.47 4.33 -40.62
C MET A 1 21.16 5.75 -41.07
N SER A 2 19.89 6.16 -41.07
CA SER A 2 19.51 7.53 -41.45
C SER A 2 19.76 8.47 -40.27
N ALA A 3 20.63 9.45 -40.46
CA ALA A 3 20.80 10.58 -39.56
C ALA A 3 19.93 11.74 -40.06
N THR A 4 19.21 12.39 -39.15
CA THR A 4 18.57 13.67 -39.44
C THR A 4 19.48 14.78 -38.96
N VAL A 5 19.92 15.63 -39.88
CA VAL A 5 20.71 16.83 -39.58
C VAL A 5 19.87 18.03 -39.98
N THR A 6 19.55 18.91 -39.04
CA THR A 6 18.84 20.16 -39.33
C THR A 6 19.81 21.32 -39.28
N TRP A 7 19.74 22.16 -40.31
CA TRP A 7 20.61 23.34 -40.47
C TRP A 7 19.79 24.62 -40.32
N THR A 8 20.40 25.65 -39.75
CA THR A 8 19.90 27.03 -39.81
C THR A 8 21.08 27.91 -40.21
N GLY A 9 21.10 28.32 -41.48
CA GLY A 9 22.30 28.92 -42.09
C GLY A 9 23.47 27.93 -42.08
N ASN A 10 24.58 28.32 -41.45
CA ASN A 10 25.80 27.49 -41.34
C ASN A 10 25.88 26.73 -40.01
N THR A 11 24.81 26.72 -39.20
CA THR A 11 24.79 26.08 -37.89
C THR A 11 23.94 24.82 -37.91
N ILE A 12 24.47 23.74 -37.35
CA ILE A 12 23.70 22.54 -37.07
C ILE A 12 22.90 22.78 -35.80
N THR A 13 21.57 22.71 -35.88
CA THR A 13 20.68 22.96 -34.74
C THR A 13 20.17 21.68 -34.09
N SER A 14 20.25 20.54 -34.79
CA SER A 14 19.98 19.22 -34.21
C SER A 14 20.72 18.12 -34.95
N LEU A 15 21.15 17.10 -34.20
CA LEU A 15 21.83 15.90 -34.69
C LEU A 15 21.14 14.66 -34.10
N GLY A 16 20.25 14.04 -34.88
CA GLY A 16 19.60 12.78 -34.53
C GLY A 16 20.45 11.58 -34.93
N LEU A 17 21.65 11.46 -34.35
CA LEU A 17 22.60 10.40 -34.69
C LEU A 17 22.38 9.17 -33.80
N LYS A 18 22.53 7.97 -34.37
CA LYS A 18 22.58 6.70 -33.62
C LYS A 18 24.04 6.30 -33.45
N SER A 19 24.32 5.19 -32.77
CA SER A 19 25.68 4.62 -32.75
C SER A 19 26.20 4.37 -34.16
N GLY A 20 27.41 4.81 -34.45
CA GLY A 20 28.04 4.68 -35.75
C GLY A 20 29.13 5.72 -35.98
N THR A 21 29.86 5.56 -37.08
CA THR A 21 30.84 6.54 -37.54
C THR A 21 30.20 7.48 -38.55
N TYR A 22 30.25 8.77 -38.25
CA TYR A 22 29.78 9.82 -39.14
C TYR A 22 30.97 10.64 -39.59
N THR A 23 31.08 10.84 -40.90
CA THR A 23 32.15 11.64 -41.49
C THR A 23 31.52 12.81 -42.24
N TRP A 24 31.87 14.02 -41.85
CA TRP A 24 31.57 15.24 -42.60
C TRP A 24 32.85 15.70 -43.28
N THR A 25 32.74 16.03 -44.56
CA THR A 25 33.85 16.57 -45.36
C THR A 25 33.42 17.90 -45.96
N TRP A 26 34.33 18.87 -45.98
CA TRP A 26 34.12 20.15 -46.65
C TRP A 26 35.38 20.57 -47.39
N GLY A 27 35.21 21.27 -48.52
CA GLY A 27 36.27 21.53 -49.49
C GLY A 27 36.31 20.50 -50.63
N THR A 28 37.26 20.67 -51.56
CA THR A 28 37.42 19.80 -52.74
C THR A 28 38.87 19.37 -52.91
N GLY A 29 39.09 18.19 -53.50
CA GLY A 29 40.45 17.70 -53.79
C GLY A 29 41.22 17.22 -52.56
N ALA A 30 42.56 17.26 -52.63
CA ALA A 30 43.45 16.78 -51.57
C ALA A 30 43.41 17.64 -50.28
N ASP A 31 42.91 18.86 -50.37
CA ASP A 31 42.83 19.83 -49.28
C ASP A 31 41.45 19.83 -48.57
N ALA A 32 40.63 18.79 -48.78
CA ALA A 32 39.35 18.67 -48.10
C ALA A 32 39.55 18.38 -46.60
N ASP A 33 38.94 19.21 -45.76
CA ASP A 33 38.89 18.99 -44.31
C ASP A 33 37.84 17.94 -43.98
N ARG A 34 38.06 17.20 -42.87
CA ARG A 34 37.09 16.23 -42.37
C ARG A 34 36.91 16.31 -40.85
N ILE A 35 35.68 16.09 -40.39
CA ILE A 35 35.38 15.68 -39.02
C ILE A 35 34.85 14.25 -39.05
N VAL A 36 35.40 13.42 -38.18
CA VAL A 36 34.91 12.07 -37.92
C VAL A 36 34.37 12.04 -36.49
N LEU A 37 33.10 11.68 -36.36
CA LEU A 37 32.45 11.44 -35.06
C LEU A 37 32.15 9.96 -34.94
N ASN A 38 32.70 9.34 -33.90
CA ASN A 38 32.34 7.99 -33.51
C ASN A 38 31.38 8.06 -32.33
N ILE A 39 30.17 7.56 -32.54
CA ILE A 39 29.20 7.37 -31.46
C ILE A 39 29.15 5.88 -31.17
N GLU A 40 29.56 5.50 -29.97
CA GLU A 40 29.56 4.12 -29.52
C GLU A 40 28.48 3.94 -28.46
N ASN A 41 27.87 2.75 -28.45
CA ASN A 41 27.03 2.37 -27.32
C ASN A 41 27.92 2.03 -26.13
N THR A 42 27.46 2.33 -24.93
CA THR A 42 28.15 1.98 -23.69
C THR A 42 27.30 1.08 -22.83
N ALA A 43 27.91 0.47 -21.80
CA ALA A 43 27.13 -0.10 -20.71
C ALA A 43 26.26 1.00 -20.05
N PRO A 44 25.17 0.63 -19.35
CA PRO A 44 24.32 1.62 -18.71
C PRO A 44 25.08 2.39 -17.62
N LEU A 45 24.55 3.55 -17.24
CA LEU A 45 25.00 4.22 -16.03
C LEU A 45 24.56 3.46 -14.77
N SER A 46 25.18 3.79 -13.63
CA SER A 46 24.82 3.19 -12.35
C SER A 46 23.40 3.59 -11.92
N PRO A 47 22.52 2.64 -11.52
CA PRO A 47 21.21 2.98 -10.99
C PRO A 47 21.29 3.70 -9.64
N VAL A 48 20.25 4.47 -9.32
CA VAL A 48 20.11 5.16 -8.03
C VAL A 48 18.79 4.74 -7.39
N GLY A 49 18.82 4.40 -6.10
CA GLY A 49 17.68 3.79 -5.42
C GLY A 49 17.78 3.77 -3.91
N GLY A 50 16.75 3.21 -3.28
CA GLY A 50 16.62 3.01 -1.84
C GLY A 50 16.20 1.58 -1.50
N VAL A 51 16.32 1.20 -0.23
CA VAL A 51 15.98 -0.15 0.26
C VAL A 51 14.87 -0.06 1.30
N GLN A 52 13.82 -0.85 1.15
CA GLN A 52 12.83 -1.09 2.20
C GLN A 52 13.12 -2.40 2.91
N ARG A 53 13.02 -2.40 4.24
CA ARG A 53 13.17 -3.62 5.04
C ARG A 53 11.88 -4.45 5.06
N GLY A 54 12.05 -5.77 4.99
CA GLY A 54 10.99 -6.76 5.16
C GLY A 54 11.40 -7.82 6.18
N ASP A 55 10.49 -8.75 6.44
CA ASP A 55 10.76 -9.90 7.32
C ASP A 55 11.56 -10.96 6.57
N GLY A 56 12.84 -11.07 6.91
CA GLY A 56 13.78 -11.93 6.21
C GLY A 56 14.03 -11.52 4.76
N SER A 57 13.74 -10.26 4.41
CA SER A 57 13.90 -9.73 3.06
C SER A 57 14.26 -8.25 3.02
N LEU A 58 14.85 -7.82 1.90
CA LEU A 58 15.14 -6.42 1.58
C LEU A 58 14.63 -6.13 0.17
N ARG A 59 13.76 -5.12 0.04
CA ARG A 59 13.23 -4.65 -1.23
C ARG A 59 14.05 -3.48 -1.73
N MET A 60 14.87 -3.69 -2.76
CA MET A 60 15.58 -2.60 -3.44
C MET A 60 14.63 -1.98 -4.48
N GLN A 61 14.58 -0.65 -4.54
CA GLN A 61 13.81 0.12 -5.52
C GLN A 61 14.73 1.18 -6.14
N TRP A 62 14.68 1.36 -7.46
CA TRP A 62 15.61 2.26 -8.16
C TRP A 62 14.94 2.99 -9.33
N THR A 63 15.60 4.05 -9.78
CA THR A 63 15.29 4.71 -11.05
C THR A 63 16.11 4.07 -12.15
N ALA A 64 15.49 3.81 -13.31
CA ALA A 64 16.20 3.31 -14.48
C ALA A 64 17.30 4.31 -14.90
N PRO A 65 18.57 3.86 -15.07
CA PRO A 65 19.65 4.73 -15.51
C PRO A 65 19.56 5.00 -17.03
N ASP A 66 20.41 5.91 -17.52
CA ASP A 66 20.68 6.04 -18.95
C ASP A 66 21.25 4.74 -19.50
N ASP A 67 20.76 4.31 -20.67
CA ASP A 67 21.06 3.01 -21.26
C ASP A 67 22.32 3.00 -22.14
N GLY A 68 22.99 4.14 -22.28
CA GLY A 68 24.20 4.25 -23.09
C GLY A 68 23.95 4.02 -24.58
N GLY A 69 22.72 4.22 -25.06
CA GLY A 69 22.32 3.99 -26.46
C GLY A 69 21.99 2.54 -26.79
N SER A 70 22.03 1.63 -25.82
CA SER A 70 21.61 0.22 -25.97
C SER A 70 20.58 -0.16 -24.90
N PRO A 71 19.40 -0.69 -25.27
CA PRO A 71 18.34 -0.97 -24.31
C PRO A 71 18.79 -1.85 -23.15
N ILE A 72 18.43 -1.44 -21.92
CA ILE A 72 18.62 -2.25 -20.72
C ILE A 72 17.90 -3.59 -20.90
N THR A 73 18.57 -4.69 -20.55
CA THR A 73 18.05 -6.05 -20.64
C THR A 73 17.60 -6.59 -19.28
N GLY A 74 18.12 -6.05 -18.19
CA GLY A 74 17.71 -6.40 -16.84
C GLY A 74 18.55 -5.74 -15.75
N TYR A 75 18.25 -6.10 -14.50
CA TYR A 75 18.94 -5.64 -13.32
C TYR A 75 19.30 -6.81 -12.41
N THR A 76 20.38 -6.66 -11.65
CA THR A 76 20.76 -7.58 -10.58
C THR A 76 20.95 -6.80 -9.29
N VAL A 77 20.23 -7.22 -8.24
CA VAL A 77 20.39 -6.72 -6.87
C VAL A 77 21.17 -7.76 -6.07
N THR A 78 22.17 -7.31 -5.32
CA THR A 78 22.96 -8.16 -4.42
C THR A 78 22.85 -7.62 -3.00
N ALA A 79 22.68 -8.52 -2.03
CA ALA A 79 22.78 -8.22 -0.61
C ALA A 79 23.85 -9.11 0.02
N THR A 80 24.90 -8.51 0.57
CA THR A 80 26.03 -9.25 1.18
C THR A 80 26.11 -8.96 2.67
N ALA A 81 26.07 -10.00 3.50
CA ALA A 81 26.15 -9.88 4.94
C ALA A 81 27.45 -9.18 5.34
N GLN A 82 27.36 -8.22 6.27
CA GLN A 82 28.52 -7.56 6.85
C GLN A 82 29.08 -8.40 8.01
N ALA A 83 30.40 -8.35 8.17
CA ALA A 83 31.09 -9.06 9.24
C ALA A 83 30.53 -8.66 10.63
N PRO A 84 30.44 -9.60 11.59
CA PRO A 84 30.99 -10.96 11.57
C PRO A 84 30.09 -12.00 10.89
N ALA A 85 28.90 -11.61 10.41
CA ALA A 85 28.03 -12.52 9.70
C ALA A 85 28.57 -12.82 8.29
N THR A 86 28.17 -13.97 7.74
CA THR A 86 28.52 -14.40 6.38
C THR A 86 27.27 -14.80 5.61
N GLY A 87 27.34 -14.75 4.29
CA GLY A 87 26.23 -15.10 3.40
C GLY A 87 25.62 -13.87 2.75
N GLY A 88 24.46 -14.04 2.15
CA GLY A 88 23.84 -13.03 1.31
C GLY A 88 22.74 -13.62 0.45
N GLY A 89 22.22 -12.79 -0.42
CA GLY A 89 21.25 -13.17 -1.43
C GLY A 89 21.36 -12.25 -2.63
N SER A 90 20.67 -12.63 -3.70
CA SER A 90 20.53 -11.78 -4.87
C SER A 90 19.16 -12.00 -5.48
N CYS A 91 18.71 -11.01 -6.26
CA CYS A 91 17.53 -11.16 -7.07
C CYS A 91 17.75 -10.45 -8.41
N THR A 92 17.12 -10.97 -9.47
CA THR A 92 17.18 -10.39 -10.81
C THR A 92 15.83 -9.82 -11.19
N ALA A 93 15.84 -8.75 -11.98
CA ALA A 93 14.63 -8.07 -12.44
C ALA A 93 14.69 -7.82 -13.95
N ALA A 94 13.53 -7.87 -14.60
CA ALA A 94 13.41 -7.59 -16.03
C ALA A 94 13.69 -6.11 -16.35
N ALA A 95 13.97 -5.81 -17.62
CA ALA A 95 14.31 -4.47 -18.10
C ALA A 95 13.31 -3.36 -17.70
N ASN A 96 12.02 -3.67 -17.61
CA ASN A 96 10.96 -2.73 -17.27
C ASN A 96 10.64 -2.67 -15.77
N ALA A 97 11.32 -3.46 -14.94
CA ALA A 97 11.13 -3.47 -13.50
C ALA A 97 12.09 -2.48 -12.81
N THR A 98 11.60 -1.85 -11.75
CA THR A 98 12.34 -0.86 -10.95
C THR A 98 12.40 -1.23 -9.47
N SER A 99 12.11 -2.49 -9.15
CA SER A 99 12.17 -3.03 -7.80
C SER A 99 12.42 -4.53 -7.80
N CYS A 100 13.07 -5.03 -6.75
CA CYS A 100 13.31 -6.45 -6.57
C CYS A 100 13.51 -6.81 -5.08
N ASP A 101 13.05 -7.99 -4.69
CA ASP A 101 13.12 -8.50 -3.32
C ASP A 101 14.24 -9.52 -3.18
N VAL A 102 15.22 -9.22 -2.33
CA VAL A 102 16.20 -10.21 -1.88
C VAL A 102 15.65 -10.87 -0.62
N SER A 103 15.29 -12.15 -0.71
CA SER A 103 14.67 -12.92 0.37
C SER A 103 15.63 -13.94 0.99
N GLY A 104 15.21 -14.60 2.07
CA GLY A 104 16.02 -15.60 2.78
C GLY A 104 17.14 -14.98 3.62
N LEU A 105 17.03 -13.69 3.93
CA LEU A 105 18.00 -12.96 4.74
C LEU A 105 17.69 -13.15 6.23
N THR A 106 18.71 -12.97 7.09
CA THR A 106 18.53 -13.08 8.54
C THR A 106 18.17 -11.72 9.13
N ASN A 107 17.06 -11.64 9.86
CA ASN A 107 16.67 -10.40 10.54
C ASN A 107 17.73 -9.96 11.55
N GLY A 108 17.95 -8.64 11.63
CA GLY A 108 18.95 -8.04 12.52
C GLY A 108 20.40 -8.13 12.03
N VAL A 109 20.69 -8.95 11.02
CA VAL A 109 22.00 -8.97 10.35
C VAL A 109 22.06 -7.83 9.33
N THR A 110 23.11 -7.01 9.37
CA THR A 110 23.30 -5.92 8.39
C THR A 110 23.84 -6.48 7.09
N TYR A 111 23.22 -6.11 5.97
CA TYR A 111 23.67 -6.42 4.62
C TYR A 111 24.04 -5.14 3.88
N ALA A 112 25.11 -5.19 3.09
CA ALA A 112 25.43 -4.21 2.06
C ALA A 112 24.62 -4.56 0.81
N VAL A 113 23.73 -3.66 0.40
CA VAL A 113 22.84 -3.84 -0.75
C VAL A 113 23.26 -2.90 -1.89
N SER A 114 23.33 -3.45 -3.10
CA SER A 114 23.58 -2.69 -4.33
C SER A 114 22.76 -3.24 -5.49
N VAL A 115 22.54 -2.41 -6.52
CA VAL A 115 21.92 -2.81 -7.79
C VAL A 115 22.81 -2.40 -8.96
N ARG A 116 22.83 -3.22 -10.02
CA ARG A 116 23.42 -2.86 -11.32
C ARG A 116 22.45 -3.15 -12.46
N ALA A 117 22.58 -2.42 -13.55
CA ALA A 117 21.85 -2.61 -14.79
C ALA A 117 22.73 -3.30 -15.84
N SER A 118 22.14 -4.05 -16.74
CA SER A 118 22.84 -4.73 -17.83
C SER A 118 22.23 -4.35 -19.17
N ASN A 119 23.05 -4.20 -20.21
CA ASN A 119 22.62 -4.13 -21.61
C ASN A 119 23.55 -4.95 -22.51
N ALA A 120 23.42 -4.82 -23.83
CA ALA A 120 24.26 -5.54 -24.79
C ALA A 120 25.76 -5.20 -24.73
N MET A 121 26.13 -4.06 -24.15
CA MET A 121 27.51 -3.60 -24.00
C MET A 121 28.15 -3.99 -22.66
N GLY A 122 27.36 -4.54 -21.73
CA GLY A 122 27.82 -5.05 -20.44
C GLY A 122 27.02 -4.54 -19.25
N ASP A 123 27.62 -4.69 -18.07
CA ASP A 123 27.05 -4.26 -16.80
C ASP A 123 27.47 -2.83 -16.45
N SER A 124 26.56 -2.08 -15.84
CA SER A 124 26.88 -0.80 -15.21
C SER A 124 27.80 -0.99 -14.00
N PRO A 125 28.47 0.08 -13.53
CA PRO A 125 28.92 0.13 -12.14
C PRO A 125 27.75 -0.14 -11.17
N GLU A 126 28.04 -0.67 -9.99
CA GLU A 126 27.03 -0.83 -8.95
C GLU A 126 26.54 0.53 -8.43
N SER A 127 25.31 0.56 -7.92
CA SER A 127 24.78 1.70 -7.16
C SER A 127 25.62 1.95 -5.90
N PRO A 128 25.53 3.16 -5.30
CA PRO A 128 25.99 3.36 -3.94
C PRO A 128 25.44 2.27 -3.01
N VAL A 129 26.31 1.75 -2.14
CA VAL A 129 25.95 0.68 -1.20
C VAL A 129 25.06 1.23 -0.09
N ILE A 130 23.97 0.53 0.20
CA ILE A 130 23.07 0.81 1.33
C ILE A 130 23.23 -0.30 2.36
N ASN A 131 23.68 0.06 3.57
CA ASN A 131 23.78 -0.87 4.69
C ASN A 131 22.46 -0.90 5.46
N VAL A 132 21.84 -2.07 5.55
CA VAL A 132 20.54 -2.22 6.21
C VAL A 132 20.35 -3.64 6.73
N ALA A 133 19.64 -3.76 7.86
CA ALA A 133 19.23 -5.04 8.41
C ALA A 133 17.75 -5.32 8.06
N PRO A 134 17.42 -6.53 7.56
CA PRO A 134 16.03 -6.99 7.48
C PRO A 134 15.40 -7.03 8.87
N GLY A 135 14.09 -6.87 8.92
CA GLY A 135 13.32 -6.92 10.15
C GLY A 135 12.02 -6.13 10.07
N LYS A 136 11.15 -6.40 11.05
CA LYS A 136 9.91 -5.68 11.26
C LYS A 136 10.15 -4.45 12.16
N LEU A 137 9.36 -3.39 11.99
CA LEU A 137 9.25 -2.29 12.96
C LEU A 137 8.68 -2.79 14.30
N ASP A 138 7.67 -3.65 14.25
CA ASP A 138 7.20 -4.41 15.41
C ASP A 138 7.04 -5.89 15.02
N PRO A 139 7.63 -6.84 15.78
CA PRO A 139 7.56 -8.25 15.46
C PRO A 139 6.20 -8.90 15.80
N GLY A 140 5.27 -8.19 16.44
CA GLY A 140 3.96 -8.70 16.81
C GLY A 140 3.85 -9.08 18.28
N GLN A 141 4.36 -8.27 19.21
CA GLN A 141 4.14 -8.55 20.63
C GLN A 141 2.65 -8.44 20.99
N PRO A 142 2.10 -9.33 21.84
CA PRO A 142 0.70 -9.24 22.23
C PRO A 142 0.40 -7.96 23.03
N LEU A 143 -0.59 -7.21 22.58
CA LEU A 143 -1.16 -6.05 23.25
C LEU A 143 -2.51 -6.43 23.86
N SER A 144 -2.82 -5.93 25.05
CA SER A 144 -4.13 -6.11 25.67
C SER A 144 -5.19 -5.26 24.97
N LEU A 145 -6.37 -5.84 24.74
CA LEU A 145 -7.51 -5.10 24.22
C LEU A 145 -8.28 -4.39 25.37
N PRO A 146 -8.99 -3.28 25.06
CA PRO A 146 -9.81 -2.59 26.06
C PRO A 146 -10.87 -3.50 26.69
N ASN A 147 -11.26 -3.18 27.93
CA ASN A 147 -12.31 -3.88 28.68
C ASN A 147 -12.08 -5.40 28.86
N GLY A 148 -10.84 -5.88 28.72
CA GLY A 148 -10.51 -7.29 28.85
C GLY A 148 -11.06 -8.18 27.72
N SER A 149 -11.34 -7.62 26.54
CA SER A 149 -11.92 -8.36 25.40
C SER A 149 -10.96 -9.34 24.71
N GLY A 150 -9.71 -9.40 25.15
CA GLY A 150 -8.69 -10.33 24.66
C GLY A 150 -7.34 -9.63 24.43
N THR A 151 -6.59 -10.15 23.47
CA THR A 151 -5.31 -9.58 23.03
C THR A 151 -5.28 -9.41 21.51
N ALA A 152 -4.37 -8.59 21.01
CA ALA A 152 -4.02 -8.55 19.60
C ALA A 152 -2.50 -8.43 19.41
N SER A 153 -1.97 -9.09 18.39
CA SER A 153 -0.59 -8.95 17.94
C SER A 153 -0.55 -8.01 16.75
N VAL A 154 0.32 -6.99 16.78
CA VAL A 154 0.45 -6.00 15.70
C VAL A 154 1.82 -6.13 15.07
N VAL A 155 1.86 -6.57 13.82
CA VAL A 155 3.08 -6.66 13.03
C VAL A 155 3.15 -5.46 12.10
N ILE A 156 4.24 -4.70 12.18
CA ILE A 156 4.51 -3.57 11.27
C ILE A 156 5.76 -3.88 10.46
N GLY A 157 5.63 -3.98 9.14
CA GLY A 157 6.72 -4.20 8.19
C GLY A 157 6.93 -3.00 7.25
N GLY A 158 8.05 -3.00 6.52
CA GLY A 158 8.47 -1.87 5.69
C GLY A 158 9.39 -0.89 6.43
N GLY A 159 9.60 0.26 5.80
CA GLY A 159 10.47 1.33 6.28
C GLY A 159 11.86 1.33 5.63
N GLN A 160 12.36 2.52 5.30
CA GLN A 160 13.76 2.76 4.92
C GLN A 160 14.70 2.50 6.11
N PRO A 161 16.02 2.42 5.86
CA PRO A 161 17.02 2.51 6.92
C PRO A 161 16.80 3.78 7.77
N GLY A 162 16.77 3.61 9.09
CA GLY A 162 16.55 4.71 10.03
C GLY A 162 15.10 4.89 10.50
N CYS A 163 14.11 4.37 9.76
CA CYS A 163 12.71 4.37 10.18
C CYS A 163 12.53 3.55 11.48
N SER A 164 11.92 4.16 12.50
CA SER A 164 11.76 3.60 13.84
C SER A 164 10.34 3.74 14.37
N LEU A 165 9.91 2.79 15.20
CA LEU A 165 8.65 2.84 15.91
C LEU A 165 8.86 3.50 17.29
N ASN A 166 8.18 4.61 17.55
CA ASN A 166 8.29 5.36 18.80
C ASN A 166 7.28 4.87 19.85
N SER A 167 6.04 4.59 19.41
CA SER A 167 4.98 4.10 20.28
C SER A 167 4.01 3.22 19.52
N LEU A 168 3.44 2.24 20.20
CA LEU A 168 2.45 1.32 19.69
C LEU A 168 1.51 0.92 20.82
N ALA A 169 0.20 1.13 20.63
CA ALA A 169 -0.81 0.76 21.61
C ALA A 169 -2.16 0.48 20.96
N ILE A 170 -2.99 -0.30 21.64
CA ILE A 170 -4.43 -0.37 21.36
C ILE A 170 -5.14 0.41 22.46
N VAL A 171 -5.84 1.48 22.07
CA VAL A 171 -6.49 2.41 22.98
C VAL A 171 -8.01 2.20 23.01
N GLY A 172 -8.63 2.49 24.15
CA GLY A 172 -10.08 2.48 24.34
C GLY A 172 -10.57 3.75 25.01
N GLY A 173 -11.89 3.93 25.09
CA GLY A 173 -12.52 5.05 25.77
C GLY A 173 -12.02 6.41 25.28
N ALA A 174 -11.53 7.25 26.19
CA ALA A 174 -11.03 8.60 25.88
C ALA A 174 -9.78 8.64 24.98
N GLY A 175 -9.09 7.51 24.79
CA GLY A 175 -7.96 7.42 23.87
C GLY A 175 -8.36 7.32 22.40
N ILE A 176 -9.64 7.03 22.12
CA ILE A 176 -10.16 6.94 20.75
C ILE A 176 -10.39 8.35 20.19
N PRO A 177 -9.92 8.66 18.97
CA PRO A 177 -10.17 9.95 18.34
C PRO A 177 -11.65 10.34 18.27
N SER A 178 -11.95 11.59 18.59
CA SER A 178 -13.30 12.14 18.54
C SER A 178 -13.88 12.20 17.11
N GLY A 179 -15.18 12.46 16.98
CA GLY A 179 -15.84 12.62 15.67
C GLY A 179 -16.29 11.31 15.02
N ALA A 180 -16.30 10.20 15.77
CA ALA A 180 -16.92 8.97 15.32
C ALA A 180 -18.44 9.16 15.13
N PRO A 181 -19.08 8.48 14.15
CA PRO A 181 -20.52 8.59 13.95
C PRO A 181 -21.33 8.23 15.21
N ALA A 182 -22.51 8.82 15.36
CA ALA A 182 -23.40 8.52 16.48
C ALA A 182 -23.74 7.02 16.54
N GLY A 183 -23.64 6.44 17.74
CA GLY A 183 -23.84 5.00 17.94
C GLY A 183 -22.66 4.12 17.53
N ALA A 184 -21.50 4.70 17.19
CA ALA A 184 -20.27 3.94 16.98
C ALA A 184 -19.74 3.34 18.30
N SER A 185 -19.23 2.12 18.22
CA SER A 185 -18.54 1.43 19.31
C SER A 185 -17.28 0.72 18.79
N PHE A 186 -16.31 0.52 19.68
CA PHE A 186 -14.98 0.03 19.35
C PHE A 186 -14.60 -1.14 20.28
N PRO A 187 -15.19 -2.34 20.08
CA PRO A 187 -15.03 -3.47 21.01
C PRO A 187 -13.58 -3.99 21.09
N ALA A 188 -12.81 -3.81 20.01
CA ALA A 188 -11.39 -4.16 19.95
C ALA A 188 -10.46 -2.95 20.17
N GLY A 189 -11.02 -1.78 20.53
CA GLY A 189 -10.28 -0.52 20.61
C GLY A 189 -9.86 0.03 19.25
N ALA A 190 -8.96 1.01 19.29
CA ALA A 190 -8.28 1.57 18.14
C ALA A 190 -6.77 1.31 18.28
N LEU A 191 -6.14 0.74 17.27
CA LEU A 191 -4.70 0.79 17.14
C LEU A 191 -4.26 2.24 17.00
N ASN A 192 -3.21 2.63 17.71
CA ASN A 192 -2.51 3.89 17.52
C ASN A 192 -1.01 3.61 17.59
N PHE A 193 -0.29 3.95 16.53
CA PHE A 193 1.16 3.91 16.53
C PHE A 193 1.75 5.18 15.96
N ARG A 194 2.99 5.45 16.37
CA ARG A 194 3.77 6.59 15.90
C ARG A 194 5.15 6.15 15.49
N THR A 195 5.60 6.61 14.34
CA THR A 195 6.96 6.37 13.85
C THR A 195 7.78 7.66 13.75
N ALA A 196 9.07 7.51 13.48
CA ALA A 196 9.97 8.59 13.13
C ALA A 196 10.96 8.14 12.05
N ASN A 197 11.44 9.11 11.27
CA ASN A 197 12.38 8.94 10.16
C ASN A 197 11.89 7.99 9.06
N CYS A 198 10.58 7.95 8.82
CA CYS A 198 9.95 7.11 7.80
C CYS A 198 9.52 7.94 6.58
N GLN A 199 10.40 8.84 6.12
CA GLN A 199 10.06 9.79 5.05
C GLN A 199 9.68 9.06 3.77
N ASP A 200 8.52 9.41 3.21
CA ASP A 200 7.96 8.81 1.99
C ASP A 200 7.74 7.28 2.06
N ASP A 201 7.88 6.66 3.24
CA ASP A 201 7.73 5.23 3.41
C ASP A 201 6.26 4.80 3.36
N THR A 202 6.05 3.59 2.85
CA THR A 202 4.78 2.88 2.97
C THR A 202 4.97 1.69 3.90
N LEU A 203 4.26 1.70 5.04
CA LEU A 203 4.28 0.65 6.04
C LEU A 203 3.15 -0.33 5.79
N SER A 204 3.45 -1.62 5.97
CA SER A 204 2.46 -2.70 5.97
C SER A 204 2.11 -3.05 7.41
N VAL A 205 0.83 -3.00 7.76
CA VAL A 205 0.34 -3.29 9.12
C VAL A 205 -0.54 -4.52 9.08
N SER A 206 -0.29 -5.46 10.00
CA SER A 206 -1.10 -6.66 10.20
C SER A 206 -1.46 -6.80 11.68
N ILE A 207 -2.76 -6.80 11.99
CA ILE A 207 -3.29 -6.94 13.34
C ILE A 207 -4.00 -8.28 13.46
N THR A 208 -3.54 -9.15 14.35
CA THR A 208 -4.16 -10.44 14.63
C THR A 208 -4.79 -10.45 16.03
N TYR A 209 -6.12 -10.47 16.08
CA TYR A 209 -6.92 -10.52 17.30
C TYR A 209 -7.06 -11.95 17.82
N SER A 210 -7.06 -12.13 19.15
CA SER A 210 -7.25 -13.42 19.79
C SER A 210 -8.64 -14.00 19.49
N ASN A 211 -9.65 -13.13 19.42
CA ASN A 211 -11.04 -13.44 19.16
C ASN A 211 -11.48 -12.88 17.80
N PRO A 212 -12.39 -13.57 17.05
CA PRO A 212 -12.94 -13.02 15.81
C PRO A 212 -13.64 -11.68 16.04
N LEU A 213 -13.41 -10.72 15.16
CA LEU A 213 -14.13 -9.44 15.19
C LEU A 213 -15.64 -9.66 14.94
N PRO A 214 -16.56 -8.78 15.37
CA PRO A 214 -18.02 -8.98 15.22
C PRO A 214 -18.53 -8.74 13.79
N ALA A 215 -19.57 -9.48 13.33
CA ALA A 215 -20.01 -9.63 11.92
C ALA A 215 -20.07 -8.35 11.06
N ASN A 216 -20.47 -7.23 11.65
CA ASN A 216 -20.74 -5.98 10.94
C ASN A 216 -19.67 -4.91 11.15
N VAL A 217 -18.47 -5.32 11.57
CA VAL A 217 -17.37 -4.39 11.80
C VAL A 217 -16.98 -3.69 10.50
N GLN A 218 -16.85 -2.37 10.59
CA GLN A 218 -16.33 -1.51 9.55
C GLN A 218 -14.88 -1.18 9.91
N LEU A 219 -13.94 -1.50 9.03
CA LEU A 219 -12.54 -1.15 9.23
C LEU A 219 -12.36 0.33 8.89
N GLN A 220 -11.96 1.13 9.88
CA GLN A 220 -11.90 2.58 9.77
C GLN A 220 -10.52 3.11 10.12
N LYS A 221 -10.14 4.22 9.51
CA LYS A 221 -8.99 5.03 9.91
C LYS A 221 -9.47 6.36 10.42
N TYR A 222 -8.70 6.96 11.30
CA TYR A 222 -8.86 8.36 11.67
C TYR A 222 -7.68 9.17 11.15
N GLY A 223 -7.98 10.20 10.36
CA GLY A 223 -6.97 11.05 9.77
C GLY A 223 -7.49 11.78 8.54
N PRO A 224 -6.61 12.46 7.79
CA PRO A 224 -6.98 13.06 6.51
C PRO A 224 -7.35 11.95 5.51
N ALA A 225 -8.55 12.00 4.94
CA ALA A 225 -8.98 11.03 3.91
C ALA A 225 -8.28 11.24 2.56
N SER A 226 -7.69 12.41 2.35
CA SER A 226 -6.83 12.79 1.24
C SER A 226 -5.77 13.77 1.73
N SER A 227 -4.65 13.88 1.01
CA SER A 227 -3.55 14.80 1.37
C SER A 227 -4.07 16.21 1.64
N GLY A 228 -3.81 16.74 2.83
CA GLY A 228 -4.24 18.09 3.27
C GLY A 228 -5.69 18.23 3.75
N ALA A 229 -6.49 17.15 3.76
CA ALA A 229 -7.84 17.18 4.33
C ALA A 229 -7.81 17.32 5.86
N GLN A 230 -8.92 17.76 6.44
CA GLN A 230 -9.08 17.73 7.90
C GLN A 230 -9.24 16.29 8.40
N PRO A 231 -8.71 15.93 9.59
CA PRO A 231 -8.87 14.60 10.16
C PRO A 231 -10.32 14.23 10.42
N SER A 232 -10.71 13.03 10.00
CA SER A 232 -12.04 12.46 10.23
C SER A 232 -11.98 10.93 10.22
N TRP A 233 -13.07 10.28 10.62
CA TRP A 233 -13.22 8.83 10.45
C TRP A 233 -13.65 8.50 9.02
N PHE A 234 -12.93 7.60 8.37
CA PHE A 234 -13.26 7.14 7.03
C PHE A 234 -12.90 5.65 6.82
N PRO A 235 -13.56 4.95 5.88
CA PRO A 235 -13.25 3.55 5.60
C PRO A 235 -11.78 3.37 5.26
N ALA A 236 -11.14 2.39 5.91
CA ALA A 236 -9.72 2.14 5.73
C ALA A 236 -9.42 1.65 4.30
N PRO A 237 -8.71 2.43 3.46
CA PRO A 237 -8.41 2.03 2.10
C PRO A 237 -7.50 0.81 2.11
N ASN A 238 -7.77 -0.15 1.22
CA ASN A 238 -7.02 -1.40 1.06
C ASN A 238 -6.96 -2.29 2.32
N ALA A 239 -7.79 -2.01 3.34
CA ALA A 239 -7.86 -2.86 4.50
C ALA A 239 -8.62 -4.15 4.15
N THR A 240 -8.06 -5.29 4.54
CA THR A 240 -8.70 -6.59 4.36
C THR A 240 -8.90 -7.26 5.72
N LEU A 241 -9.97 -8.04 5.83
CA LEU A 241 -10.25 -8.89 6.99
C LEU A 241 -10.19 -10.35 6.53
N SER A 242 -9.41 -11.17 7.23
CA SER A 242 -9.30 -12.60 6.94
C SER A 242 -10.64 -13.32 7.10
N PRO A 243 -10.85 -14.49 6.44
CA PRO A 243 -12.11 -15.24 6.53
C PRO A 243 -12.49 -15.69 7.94
N ASP A 244 -11.52 -15.99 8.80
CA ASP A 244 -11.72 -16.29 10.22
C ASP A 244 -11.98 -15.04 11.08
N ARG A 245 -11.91 -13.86 10.46
CA ARG A 245 -12.21 -12.54 11.01
C ARG A 245 -11.30 -12.14 12.17
N LYS A 246 -10.09 -12.72 12.21
CA LYS A 246 -9.08 -12.44 13.23
C LYS A 246 -7.94 -11.56 12.76
N THR A 247 -7.65 -11.52 11.46
CA THR A 247 -6.49 -10.79 10.95
C THR A 247 -6.95 -9.66 10.04
N VAL A 248 -6.56 -8.44 10.40
CA VAL A 248 -6.71 -7.26 9.56
C VAL A 248 -5.37 -6.88 8.98
N THR A 249 -5.30 -6.61 7.67
CA THR A 249 -4.11 -6.07 7.03
C THR A 249 -4.44 -4.79 6.28
N TYR A 250 -3.53 -3.82 6.28
CA TYR A 250 -3.64 -2.59 5.49
C TYR A 250 -2.26 -1.93 5.32
N THR A 251 -2.20 -0.87 4.53
CA THR A 251 -1.00 -0.04 4.38
C THR A 251 -1.25 1.41 4.77
N VAL A 252 -0.19 2.10 5.19
CA VAL A 252 -0.19 3.55 5.43
C VAL A 252 1.09 4.14 4.88
N LYS A 253 0.98 5.30 4.22
CA LYS A 253 2.12 6.03 3.67
C LYS A 253 2.29 7.34 4.43
N ASP A 254 3.54 7.74 4.68
CA ASP A 254 3.90 9.06 5.20
C ASP A 254 3.23 10.17 4.38
N ASN A 255 2.52 11.07 5.08
CA ASN A 255 1.68 12.13 4.50
C ASN A 255 0.56 11.64 3.54
N GLY A 256 0.22 10.36 3.60
CA GLY A 256 -0.86 9.75 2.85
C GLY A 256 -2.20 9.75 3.61
N PRO A 257 -3.27 9.21 3.00
CA PRO A 257 -4.54 9.04 3.67
C PRO A 257 -4.44 8.24 4.97
N GLY A 258 -4.96 8.80 6.05
CA GLY A 258 -5.00 8.17 7.38
C GLY A 258 -3.74 8.37 8.22
N ASP A 259 -2.70 9.01 7.67
CA ASP A 259 -1.60 9.54 8.48
C ASP A 259 -2.04 10.85 9.12
N ASN A 260 -2.25 10.82 10.43
CA ASN A 260 -2.77 11.94 11.20
C ASN A 260 -1.67 12.96 11.58
N ASN A 261 -0.43 12.76 11.12
CA ASN A 261 0.67 13.68 11.33
C ASN A 261 1.16 14.24 9.99
N PRO A 262 1.10 15.57 9.78
CA PRO A 262 1.55 16.18 8.52
C PRO A 262 3.07 16.40 8.47
N THR A 263 3.82 15.97 9.50
CA THR A 263 5.28 16.16 9.56
C THR A 263 5.96 15.08 8.74
N THR A 264 6.70 15.47 7.70
CA THR A 264 7.48 14.55 6.88
C THR A 264 8.35 13.61 7.72
N GLY A 265 8.20 12.31 7.47
CA GLY A 265 8.91 11.25 8.16
C GLY A 265 8.32 10.81 9.50
N GLN A 266 7.13 11.28 9.87
CA GLN A 266 6.40 10.81 11.05
C GLN A 266 5.03 10.31 10.63
N ILE A 267 4.79 9.01 10.82
CA ILE A 267 3.47 8.42 10.59
C ILE A 267 2.78 8.25 11.94
N ASP A 268 1.64 8.92 12.12
CA ASP A 268 0.73 8.69 13.24
C ASP A 268 -0.55 8.04 12.68
N ASP A 269 -0.78 6.76 12.98
CA ASP A 269 -1.82 5.98 12.30
C ASP A 269 -2.85 5.38 13.28
N PRO A 270 -3.97 6.09 13.53
CA PRO A 270 -5.09 5.55 14.27
C PRO A 270 -6.00 4.70 13.36
N PHE A 271 -6.11 3.41 13.66
CA PHE A 271 -6.97 2.45 12.96
C PHE A 271 -7.92 1.76 13.93
N ALA A 272 -9.20 1.60 13.58
CA ALA A 272 -10.16 0.95 14.47
C ALA A 272 -11.17 0.07 13.72
N PRO A 273 -11.39 -1.18 14.18
CA PRO A 273 -12.58 -1.94 13.84
C PRO A 273 -13.81 -1.35 14.54
N MET A 274 -14.61 -0.60 13.79
CA MET A 274 -15.78 0.14 14.28
C MET A 274 -17.07 -0.63 14.07
N LEU A 275 -17.94 -0.68 15.07
CA LEU A 275 -19.33 -1.10 14.91
C LEU A 275 -20.24 0.11 14.95
N LEU A 276 -21.02 0.34 13.89
CA LEU A 276 -22.16 1.23 13.96
C LEU A 276 -23.35 0.49 14.55
N ALA A 277 -24.06 1.12 15.49
CA ALA A 277 -25.41 0.72 15.79
C ALA A 277 -26.23 0.67 14.49
N ALA A 278 -27.05 -0.37 14.32
CA ALA A 278 -28.05 -0.36 13.26
C ALA A 278 -28.87 0.93 13.40
N PRO A 279 -29.22 1.62 12.29
CA PRO A 279 -30.17 2.72 12.37
C PRO A 279 -31.37 2.25 13.19
N PRO A 280 -31.88 3.04 14.15
CA PRO A 280 -33.11 2.67 14.84
C PRO A 280 -34.12 2.30 13.76
N ALA A 281 -34.72 1.12 13.88
CA ALA A 281 -35.77 0.71 12.97
C ALA A 281 -36.74 1.90 12.82
N PRO A 282 -37.15 2.28 11.59
CA PRO A 282 -38.03 3.43 11.39
C PRO A 282 -39.15 3.34 12.42
N GLY A 283 -39.20 4.33 13.33
CA GLY A 283 -40.15 4.30 14.43
C GLY A 283 -41.55 4.20 13.84
N GLY A 284 -42.22 3.07 14.04
CA GLY A 284 -43.60 2.92 13.59
C GLY A 284 -43.93 1.71 12.72
N ALA A 285 -43.28 0.56 12.87
CA ALA A 285 -44.05 -0.68 12.69
C ALA A 285 -44.96 -0.86 13.91
N GLN A 286 -45.98 0.01 14.05
CA GLN A 286 -47.17 -0.35 14.79
C GLN A 286 -47.66 -1.63 14.10
N GLY A 287 -47.62 -2.77 14.79
CA GLY A 287 -48.21 -3.99 14.26
C GLY A 287 -49.60 -3.63 13.76
N ILE A 288 -49.90 -3.95 12.49
CA ILE A 288 -51.25 -3.78 11.96
C ILE A 288 -52.15 -4.45 13.01
N PRO A 289 -53.09 -3.72 13.66
CA PRO A 289 -53.95 -4.34 14.64
C PRO A 289 -54.71 -5.44 13.91
N THR A 290 -54.27 -6.68 14.10
CA THR A 290 -55.04 -7.84 13.70
C THR A 290 -56.31 -7.77 14.53
N LEU A 291 -57.47 -7.95 13.89
CA LEU A 291 -58.70 -8.19 14.63
C LEU A 291 -58.41 -9.24 15.69
N SER A 292 -58.85 -9.01 16.92
CA SER A 292 -58.75 -10.02 17.98
C SER A 292 -59.36 -11.33 17.47
N ASP A 293 -58.98 -12.46 18.05
CA ASP A 293 -59.55 -13.76 17.67
C ASP A 293 -61.10 -13.70 17.67
N TRP A 294 -61.68 -12.95 18.60
CA TRP A 294 -63.12 -12.64 18.64
C TRP A 294 -63.61 -11.80 17.45
N GLY A 295 -62.86 -10.79 17.01
CA GLY A 295 -63.16 -10.02 15.82
C GLY A 295 -63.13 -10.85 14.53
N LEU A 296 -62.18 -11.80 14.42
CA LEU A 296 -62.12 -12.74 13.31
C LEU A 296 -63.29 -13.73 13.32
N ILE A 297 -63.65 -14.27 14.49
CA ILE A 297 -64.82 -15.14 14.65
C ILE A 297 -66.11 -14.39 14.30
N PHE A 298 -66.23 -13.12 14.70
CA PHE A 298 -67.40 -12.30 14.40
C PHE A 298 -67.56 -12.04 12.90
N MET A 299 -66.48 -11.69 12.20
CA MET A 299 -66.53 -11.48 10.74
C MET A 299 -66.84 -12.78 9.99
N SER A 300 -66.29 -13.91 10.44
CA SER A 300 -66.55 -15.23 9.86
C SER A 300 -68.02 -15.65 10.03
N SER A 301 -68.62 -15.35 11.18
CA SER A 301 -70.03 -15.64 11.45
C SER A 301 -71.00 -14.74 10.68
N ILE A 302 -70.66 -13.47 10.45
CA ILE A 302 -71.44 -12.58 9.56
C ILE A 302 -71.46 -13.13 8.13
N LEU A 303 -70.32 -13.53 7.59
CA LEU A 303 -70.24 -14.10 6.24
C LEU A 303 -71.04 -15.40 6.12
N ALA A 304 -70.98 -16.26 7.15
CA ALA A 304 -71.79 -17.48 7.21
C ALA A 304 -73.29 -17.18 7.23
N MET A 305 -73.74 -16.22 8.05
CA MET A 305 -75.15 -15.82 8.10
C MET A 305 -75.64 -15.21 6.79
N LEU A 306 -74.84 -14.35 6.16
CA LEU A 306 -75.16 -13.78 4.84
C LEU A 306 -75.27 -14.88 3.77
N GLY A 307 -74.35 -15.85 3.77
CA GLY A 307 -74.42 -17.02 2.90
C GLY A 307 -75.68 -17.86 3.09
N ILE A 308 -76.03 -18.18 4.34
CA ILE A 308 -77.24 -18.95 4.69
C ILE A 308 -78.51 -18.18 4.30
N SER A 309 -78.56 -16.86 4.56
CA SER A 309 -79.70 -16.02 4.17
C SER A 309 -79.92 -15.99 2.66
N ARG A 310 -78.82 -15.99 1.88
CA ARG A 310 -78.85 -16.00 0.42
C ARG A 310 -79.29 -17.36 -0.13
N MET A 311 -78.89 -18.46 0.49
CA MET A 311 -79.38 -19.80 0.14
C MET A 311 -80.88 -19.96 0.46
N ARG A 312 -81.33 -19.51 1.63
CA ARG A 312 -82.76 -19.57 2.01
C ARG A 312 -83.66 -18.75 1.09
N ARG A 313 -83.17 -17.64 0.53
CA ARG A 313 -83.88 -16.84 -0.49
C ARG A 313 -83.92 -17.50 -1.88
N ARG A 314 -83.05 -18.47 -2.17
CA ARG A 314 -83.05 -19.23 -3.44
C ARG A 314 -83.92 -20.49 -3.41
N GLN A 315 -84.36 -20.93 -2.24
CA GLN A 315 -85.23 -22.10 -2.05
C GLN A 315 -86.71 -21.74 -1.84
N ARG A 316 -87.10 -20.49 -2.11
CA ARG A 316 -88.49 -20.03 -2.18
C ARG A 316 -88.82 -19.57 -3.57
#